data_AF-A0A7L3URZ5-F1
#
_entry.id   AF-A0A7L3URZ5-F1
#
_cell.length_a   1.000
_cell.length_b   1.000
_cell.length_c   1.000
_cell.angle_alpha   90.00
_cell.angle_beta   90.00
_cell.angle_gamma   90.00
#
_symmetry.space_group_name_H-M   'P 1'
#
loop_
_entity.id
_entity.type
_entity.pdbx_description
1 polymer ?
#
loop_
_entity_poly.entity_id
_entity_poly.type
_entity_poly.pdbx_seq_one_letter_code
_entity_poly.pdbx_strand_id
1 'polypeptide(L)'
;YHSHHPESPQRLPRVLQRLQELGLAQRCLPVPARPASHRQLRACHTRSHVRALSRVAALSPRELRALSQRYPSLFLCPRSFRAARLAAGGACAAAGAVLGGQVRKRGG
;
A
#
# COMPACT_ATOMS: atom_id res chain seq x y z
N TYR A 1 -19.51 -14.52 0.88
CA TYR A 1 -18.21 -13.97 0.49
C TYR A 1 -18.28 -13.71 -1.00
N HIS A 2 -18.50 -12.47 -1.44
CA HIS A 2 -18.68 -12.20 -2.88
C HIS A 2 -17.33 -12.36 -3.58
N SER A 3 -17.16 -13.50 -4.26
CA SER A 3 -16.01 -13.99 -5.00
C SER A 3 -15.64 -13.17 -6.26
N HIS A 4 -16.18 -11.95 -6.41
CA HIS A 4 -16.01 -11.10 -7.58
C HIS A 4 -15.43 -9.71 -7.26
N HIS A 5 -14.91 -9.49 -6.06
CA HIS A 5 -14.27 -8.21 -5.77
C HIS A 5 -13.01 -8.05 -6.65
N PRO A 6 -12.88 -6.96 -7.45
CA PRO A 6 -11.75 -6.80 -8.35
C PRO A 6 -10.44 -6.59 -7.60
N GLU A 7 -10.49 -6.20 -6.33
CA GLU A 7 -9.35 -6.14 -5.41
C GLU A 7 -9.21 -7.50 -4.68
N SER A 8 -8.05 -8.14 -4.79
CA SER A 8 -7.72 -9.39 -4.11
C SER A 8 -6.23 -9.47 -3.76
N PRO A 9 -5.84 -10.17 -2.68
CA PRO A 9 -4.43 -10.35 -2.31
C PRO A 9 -3.55 -10.96 -3.40
N GLN A 10 -4.14 -11.71 -4.34
CA GLN A 10 -3.45 -12.38 -5.44
C GLN A 10 -3.00 -11.42 -6.54
N ARG A 11 -3.56 -10.20 -6.63
CA ARG A 11 -3.22 -9.24 -7.68
C ARG A 11 -1.73 -8.91 -7.70
N LEU A 12 -1.15 -8.58 -6.55
CA LEU A 12 0.26 -8.19 -6.47
C LEU A 12 1.21 -9.35 -6.79
N PRO A 13 1.08 -10.55 -6.20
CA PRO A 13 1.89 -11.72 -6.59
C PRO A 13 1.81 -12.03 -8.08
N ARG A 14 0.62 -11.98 -8.70
CA ARG A 14 0.45 -12.23 -10.14
C ARG A 14 1.20 -11.21 -11.00
N VAL A 15 1.12 -9.92 -10.66
CA VAL A 15 1.87 -8.88 -11.37
C VAL A 15 3.38 -9.09 -11.20
N LEU A 16 3.85 -9.33 -9.97
CA LEU A 16 5.27 -9.56 -9.70
C LEU A 16 5.82 -10.80 -10.43
N GLN A 17 5.07 -11.90 -10.40
CA GLN A 17 5.41 -13.12 -11.13
C GLN A 17 5.55 -12.82 -12.63
N ARG A 18 4.58 -12.11 -13.22
CA ARG A 18 4.64 -11.78 -14.65
C ARG A 18 5.84 -10.89 -15.00
N LEU A 19 6.16 -9.91 -14.14
CA LEU A 19 7.36 -9.07 -14.31
C LEU A 19 8.66 -9.89 -14.21
N GLN A 20 8.70 -10.91 -13.35
CA GLN A 20 9.84 -11.81 -13.24
C GLN A 20 9.99 -12.72 -14.46
N GLU A 21 8.89 -13.33 -14.94
CA GLU A 21 8.85 -14.15 -16.15
C GLU A 21 9.34 -13.39 -17.40
N LEU A 22 9.03 -12.10 -17.47
CA LEU A 22 9.46 -11.22 -18.57
C LEU A 22 10.89 -10.67 -18.39
N GLY A 23 11.60 -11.04 -17.31
CA GLY A 23 12.92 -10.50 -16.99
C GLY A 23 12.93 -9.01 -16.63
N LEU A 24 11.76 -8.39 -16.43
CA LEU A 24 11.62 -6.96 -16.17
C LEU A 24 12.00 -6.62 -14.73
N ALA A 25 11.67 -7.49 -13.77
CA ALA A 25 12.00 -7.27 -12.36
C ALA A 25 13.51 -7.17 -12.12
N GLN A 26 14.30 -7.99 -12.82
CA GLN A 26 15.76 -8.06 -12.73
C GLN A 26 16.45 -6.82 -13.34
N ARG A 27 15.74 -6.09 -14.20
CA ARG A 27 16.21 -4.83 -14.80
C ARG A 27 15.94 -3.62 -13.92
N CYS A 28 15.21 -3.77 -12.82
CA CYS A 28 14.87 -2.70 -11.90
C CYS A 28 15.80 -2.71 -10.67
N LEU A 29 16.11 -1.51 -10.16
CA LEU A 29 16.73 -1.39 -8.85
C LEU A 29 15.69 -1.74 -7.77
N PRO A 30 15.92 -2.74 -6.91
CA PRO A 30 15.01 -3.04 -5.81
C PRO A 30 15.03 -1.91 -4.77
N VAL A 31 13.90 -1.22 -4.62
CA VAL A 31 13.71 -0.22 -3.57
C VAL A 31 12.87 -0.86 -2.45
N PRO A 32 13.44 -1.06 -1.24
CA PRO A 32 12.72 -1.71 -0.16
C PRO A 32 11.56 -0.84 0.35
N ALA A 33 10.37 -1.42 0.40
CA ALA A 33 9.22 -0.77 1.02
C ALA A 33 9.46 -0.61 2.52
N ARG A 34 9.14 0.58 3.05
CA ARG A 34 9.19 0.88 4.48
C ARG A 34 7.86 1.48 4.90
N PRO A 35 7.40 1.28 6.15
CA PRO A 35 6.19 1.94 6.61
C PRO A 35 6.32 3.46 6.54
N ALA A 36 5.33 4.15 5.99
CA ALA A 36 5.28 5.60 5.97
C ALA A 36 5.44 6.16 7.39
N SER A 37 6.25 7.20 7.51
CA SER A 37 6.42 8.00 8.72
C SER A 37 5.14 8.80 9.01
N HIS A 38 4.98 9.24 10.26
CA HIS A 38 3.88 10.14 10.63
C HIS A 38 3.89 11.42 9.78
N ARG A 39 5.07 11.98 9.49
CA ARG A 39 5.19 13.18 8.64
C ARG A 39 4.66 12.95 7.23
N GLN A 40 5.03 11.83 6.60
CA GLN A 40 4.54 11.46 5.26
C GLN A 40 3.02 11.28 5.24
N LEU A 41 2.46 10.56 6.21
CA LEU A 41 1.01 10.39 6.31
C LEU A 41 0.29 11.73 6.55
N ARG A 42 0.89 12.60 7.37
CA ARG A 42 0.34 13.91 7.73
C ARG A 42 0.40 14.95 6.62
N ALA A 43 1.20 14.73 5.58
CA ALA A 43 1.22 15.59 4.40
C ALA A 43 -0.12 15.57 3.65
N CYS A 44 -0.85 14.44 3.69
CA CYS A 44 -2.11 14.29 2.96
C CYS A 44 -3.33 14.02 3.87
N HIS A 45 -3.12 13.66 5.14
CA HIS A 45 -4.21 13.21 6.02
C HIS A 45 -4.24 13.90 7.39
N THR A 46 -5.44 14.02 7.97
CA THR A 46 -5.67 14.58 9.32
C THR A 46 -5.13 13.66 10.43
N ARG A 47 -4.77 14.22 11.59
CA ARG A 47 -4.32 13.42 12.76
C ARG A 47 -5.40 12.45 13.21
N SER A 48 -6.65 12.92 13.21
CA SER A 48 -7.81 12.11 13.59
C SER A 48 -8.00 10.93 12.64
N HIS A 49 -7.86 11.12 11.33
CA HIS A 49 -7.99 10.04 10.35
C HIS A 49 -6.90 8.96 10.53
N VAL A 50 -5.63 9.37 10.64
CA VAL A 50 -4.52 8.41 10.86
C VAL A 50 -4.70 7.63 12.17
N ARG A 51 -5.12 8.29 13.25
CA ARG A 51 -5.39 7.63 14.53
C ARG A 51 -6.58 6.68 14.49
N ALA A 52 -7.62 7.02 13.73
CA ALA A 52 -8.78 6.14 13.57
C ALA A 52 -8.36 4.84 12.88
N LEU A 53 -7.59 4.96 11.78
CA LEU A 53 -7.14 3.79 11.03
C LEU A 53 -6.02 3.01 11.73
N SER A 54 -5.22 3.63 12.61
CA SER A 54 -4.18 2.90 13.35
C SER A 54 -4.73 1.85 14.31
N ARG A 55 -6.01 1.95 14.69
CA ARG A 55 -6.68 1.01 15.58
C ARG A 55 -7.22 -0.23 14.87
N VAL A 56 -7.24 -0.24 13.52
CA VAL A 56 -7.81 -1.31 12.68
C VAL A 56 -7.28 -2.70 13.05
N ALA A 57 -6.02 -2.81 13.44
CA ALA A 57 -5.41 -4.10 13.78
C ALA A 57 -6.02 -4.77 15.03
N ALA A 58 -6.62 -3.99 15.94
CA ALA A 58 -7.21 -4.47 17.19
C ALA A 58 -8.74 -4.60 17.13
N LEU A 59 -9.36 -4.21 16.01
CA LEU A 59 -10.82 -4.24 15.88
C LEU A 59 -11.32 -5.67 15.59
N SER A 60 -12.44 -6.02 16.22
CA SER A 60 -13.18 -7.24 15.91
C SER A 60 -13.74 -7.22 14.47
N PRO A 61 -14.10 -8.38 13.90
CA PRO A 61 -14.73 -8.42 12.57
C PRO A 61 -16.00 -7.57 12.45
N ARG A 62 -16.78 -7.42 13.53
CA ARG A 62 -17.98 -6.57 13.54
C ARG A 62 -17.62 -5.09 13.48
N GLU A 63 -16.65 -4.66 14.27
CA GLU A 63 -16.17 -3.27 14.28
C GLU A 63 -15.50 -2.90 12.96
N LEU A 64 -14.73 -3.81 12.36
CA LEU A 64 -14.15 -3.62 11.03
C LEU A 64 -15.21 -3.42 9.94
N ARG A 65 -16.29 -4.22 9.96
CA ARG A 65 -17.42 -4.02 9.04
C ARG A 65 -18.09 -2.67 9.25
N ALA A 66 -18.40 -2.30 10.49
CA ALA A 66 -19.01 -1.01 10.82
C ALA A 66 -18.13 0.17 10.39
N LEU A 67 -16.81 0.08 10.61
CA LEU A 67 -15.86 1.09 10.17
C LEU A 67 -15.77 1.17 8.63
N SER A 68 -15.78 0.02 7.95
CA SER A 68 -15.69 -0.05 6.50
C SER A 68 -16.92 0.58 5.82
N GLN A 69 -18.11 0.37 6.38
CA GLN A 69 -19.38 0.94 5.89
C GLN A 69 -19.42 2.47 5.92
N ARG A 70 -18.54 3.13 6.68
CA ARG A 70 -18.41 4.60 6.66
C ARG A 70 -17.77 5.15 5.38
N TYR A 71 -17.19 4.27 4.55
CA TYR A 71 -16.50 4.64 3.32
C TYR A 71 -17.09 3.81 2.15
N PRO A 72 -17.51 4.45 1.06
CA PRO A 72 -18.04 3.73 -0.10
C PRO A 72 -16.95 2.81 -0.68
N SER A 73 -17.32 1.55 -0.95
CA SER A 73 -16.48 0.56 -1.61
C SER A 73 -15.14 0.24 -0.90
N LEU A 74 -15.08 0.37 0.42
CA LEU A 74 -13.90 0.01 1.21
C LEU A 74 -14.10 -1.32 1.94
N PHE A 75 -13.05 -2.16 1.93
CA PHE A 75 -12.96 -3.33 2.79
C PHE A 75 -11.73 -3.21 3.72
N LEU A 76 -11.92 -3.44 5.02
CA LEU A 76 -10.86 -3.45 6.02
C LEU A 76 -10.67 -4.83 6.62
N CYS A 77 -9.41 -5.23 6.74
CA CYS A 77 -8.96 -6.35 7.57
C CYS A 77 -7.92 -5.84 8.58
N PRO A 78 -7.56 -6.63 9.61
CA PRO A 78 -6.59 -6.21 10.63
C PRO A 78 -5.24 -5.78 10.06
N ARG A 79 -4.86 -6.27 8.87
CA ARG A 79 -3.59 -5.93 8.20
C ARG A 79 -3.68 -4.69 7.30
N SER A 80 -4.87 -4.16 7.02
CA SER A 80 -5.07 -3.08 6.05
C SER A 80 -4.26 -1.84 6.39
N PHE A 81 -4.21 -1.42 7.66
CA PHE A 81 -3.42 -0.24 8.04
C PHE A 81 -1.91 -0.44 7.84
N ARG A 82 -1.40 -1.63 8.19
CA ARG A 82 0.02 -1.97 7.95
C ARG A 82 0.35 -1.99 6.46
N ALA A 83 -0.51 -2.61 5.65
CA ALA A 83 -0.35 -2.66 4.20
C ALA A 83 -0.38 -1.25 3.59
N ALA A 84 -1.33 -0.40 4.00
CA ALA A 84 -1.42 0.99 3.55
C ALA A 84 -0.17 1.80 3.90
N ARG A 85 0.38 1.63 5.11
CA ARG A 85 1.64 2.29 5.49
C ARG A 85 2.82 1.83 4.64
N LEU A 86 2.94 0.54 4.36
CA LEU A 86 4.00 -0.01 3.51
C LEU A 86 3.87 0.50 2.06
N ALA A 87 2.65 0.55 1.53
CA ALA A 87 2.40 1.07 0.19
C ALA A 87 2.77 2.56 0.09
N ALA A 88 2.28 3.40 1.01
CA ALA A 88 2.59 4.82 1.02
C ALA A 88 4.09 5.10 1.20
N GLY A 89 4.74 4.40 2.15
CA GLY A 89 6.17 4.61 2.39
C GLY A 89 7.05 4.03 1.28
N GLY A 90 6.64 2.94 0.64
CA GLY A 90 7.27 2.42 -0.57
C GLY A 90 7.19 3.40 -1.74
N ALA A 91 6.02 4.04 -1.95
CA ALA A 91 5.87 5.09 -2.95
C ALA A 91 6.76 6.30 -2.66
N CYS A 92 6.84 6.75 -1.41
CA CYS A 92 7.76 7.82 -1.02
C CYS A 92 9.24 7.42 -1.22
N ALA A 93 9.61 6.17 -0.93
CA ALA A 93 10.97 5.69 -1.14
C ALA A 93 11.33 5.66 -2.63
N ALA A 94 10.41 5.20 -3.49
CA ALA A 94 10.58 5.21 -4.93
C ALA A 94 10.72 6.64 -5.48
N ALA A 95 9.86 7.57 -5.05
CA ALA A 95 9.98 8.98 -5.42
C ALA A 95 11.31 9.59 -4.96
N GLY A 96 11.74 9.28 -3.72
CA GLY A 96 13.04 9.69 -3.21
C GLY A 96 14.22 9.16 -4.05
N ALA A 97 14.14 7.91 -4.51
CA ALA A 97 15.15 7.30 -5.36
C ALA A 97 15.24 7.94 -6.76
N VAL A 98 14.13 8.48 -7.27
CA VAL A 98 14.12 9.27 -8.52
C VAL A 98 14.71 10.66 -8.28
N LEU A 99 14.23 11.36 -7.25
CA LEU A 99 14.69 12.72 -6.93
C LEU A 99 16.17 12.77 -6.54
N GLY A 100 16.68 11.74 -5.88
CA GLY A 100 18.10 11.59 -5.54
C GLY A 100 18.97 11.06 -6.69
N GLY A 101 18.40 10.80 -7.87
CA GLY A 101 19.12 10.37 -9.06
C GLY A 101 19.58 8.90 -9.05
N GLN A 102 19.19 8.09 -8.07
CA GLN A 102 19.53 6.66 -8.00
C GLN A 102 18.79 5.84 -9.05
N VAL A 103 17.61 6.30 -9.47
CA VAL A 103 16.78 5.64 -10.48
C VAL A 103 16.38 6.67 -11.53
N ARG A 104 16.49 6.28 -12.80
CA ARG A 104 15.99 7.05 -13.94
C ARG A 104 15.10 6.15 -14.78
N LYS A 105 14.08 6.72 -15.41
CA LYS A 105 13.41 6.03 -16.52
C LYS A 105 14.47 5.80 -17.60
N ARG A 106 14.69 4.56 -18.02
CA ARG A 106 15.53 4.28 -19.18
C ARG A 106 14.82 4.91 -20.38
N GLY A 107 15.42 5.94 -20.99
CA GLY A 107 14.99 6.42 -22.29
C GLY A 107 15.11 5.26 -23.28
N GLY A 108 14.08 5.10 -24.12
CA GLY A 108 14.21 4.29 -25.33
C GLY A 108 15.12 5.01 -26.31
#